data_AF-A0A1M6S0F2-F1
#
_entry.id   AF-A0A1M6S0F2-F1
#
_cell.length_a   1.000
_cell.length_b   1.000
_cell.length_c   1.000
_cell.angle_alpha   90.00
_cell.angle_beta   90.00
_cell.angle_gamma   90.00
#
_symmetry.space_group_name_H-M   'P 1'
#
loop_
_entity.id
_entity.type
_entity.pdbx_description
1 polymer ?
#
loop_
_entity_poly.entity_id
_entity_poly.type
_entity_poly.pdbx_seq_one_letter_code
_entity_poly.pdbx_strand_id
1 'polypeptide(L)' 'MELERPKFMDTDYYYYDDDGLKIKENSPQWVKEEYEQFMSSLKCGEIVQEYKALTK' A
#
# COMPACT_ATOMS: atom_id res chain seq x y z
N MET A 1 -0.61 -0.87 17.09
CA MET A 1 0.12 -1.91 16.31
C MET A 1 0.97 -1.15 15.33
N GLU A 2 2.29 -1.39 15.32
CA GLU A 2 3.15 -0.82 14.29
C GLU A 2 2.77 -1.46 12.97
N LEU A 3 2.06 -0.70 12.15
CA LEU A 3 1.71 -1.07 10.79
C LEU A 3 3.02 -1.18 10.01
N GLU A 4 3.54 -2.41 9.88
CA GLU A 4 4.72 -2.72 9.07
C GLU A 4 4.48 -2.13 7.68
N ARG A 5 5.23 -1.07 7.34
CA ARG A 5 5.12 -0.48 6.01
C ARG A 5 5.52 -1.56 5.01
N PRO A 6 4.68 -1.87 4.02
CA PRO A 6 5.00 -2.88 3.04
C PRO A 6 6.24 -2.46 2.25
N LYS A 7 7.09 -3.41 1.85
CA LYS A 7 8.42 -3.10 1.30
C LYS A 7 8.32 -2.36 -0.02
N PHE A 8 7.23 -2.56 -0.76
CA PHE A 8 7.01 -1.80 -1.98
C PHE A 8 6.84 -0.29 -1.73
N MET A 9 6.43 0.15 -0.54
CA MET A 9 6.37 1.58 -0.17
C MET A 9 7.76 2.21 0.04
N ASP A 10 8.82 1.42 0.11
CA ASP A 10 10.21 1.91 0.14
C ASP A 10 10.82 1.98 -1.27
N THR A 11 10.03 1.65 -2.30
CA THR A 11 10.48 1.61 -3.69
C THR A 11 9.81 2.68 -4.54
N ASP A 12 10.41 3.03 -5.68
CA ASP A 12 9.82 3.96 -6.65
C ASP A 12 8.71 3.30 -7.52
N TYR A 13 8.24 2.12 -7.14
CA TYR A 13 7.26 1.34 -7.91
C TYR A 13 5.80 1.64 -7.53
N TYR A 14 5.54 2.55 -6.59
CA TYR A 14 4.20 2.99 -6.24
C TYR A 14 3.98 4.48 -6.49
N TYR A 15 2.73 4.86 -6.60
CA TYR A 15 2.27 6.24 -6.68
C TYR A 15 0.92 6.35 -5.98
N TYR A 16 0.62 7.55 -5.48
CA TYR A 16 -0.71 7.86 -4.96
C TYR A 16 -1.48 8.60 -6.05
N ASP A 17 -2.68 8.12 -6.34
CA ASP A 17 -3.67 8.73 -7.23
C ASP A 17 -4.92 9.13 -6.42
N ASP A 18 -5.88 9.82 -7.03
CA ASP A 18 -7.13 10.25 -6.37
C ASP A 18 -7.91 9.06 -5.77
N ASP A 19 -7.78 7.90 -6.40
CA ASP A 19 -8.38 6.63 -6.00
C ASP A 19 -7.62 5.91 -4.85
N GLY A 20 -6.39 6.35 -4.55
CA GLY A 20 -5.54 5.82 -3.48
C GLY A 20 -4.16 5.34 -3.95
N LEU A 21 -3.54 4.47 -3.14
CA LEU A 21 -2.24 3.88 -3.43
C LEU A 21 -2.34 2.96 -4.65
N LYS A 22 -1.47 3.15 -5.64
CA LYS A 22 -1.34 2.30 -6.83
C LYS A 22 0.11 1.94 -7.09
N ILE A 23 0.31 0.86 -7.84
CA ILE A 23 1.63 0.37 -8.26
C ILE A 23 1.82 0.59 -9.76
N LYS A 24 3.05 0.92 -10.17
CA LYS A 24 3.41 1.12 -11.58
C LYS A 24 3.25 -0.19 -12.35
N GLU A 25 2.88 -0.14 -13.61
CA GLU A 25 2.72 -1.38 -14.41
C GLU A 25 4.05 -2.13 -14.58
N ASN A 26 5.15 -1.38 -14.69
CA ASN A 26 6.52 -1.87 -14.79
C ASN A 26 7.10 -2.36 -13.44
N SER A 27 6.27 -2.46 -12.40
CA SER A 27 6.71 -2.99 -11.11
C SER A 27 7.08 -4.47 -11.24
N PRO A 28 8.14 -4.91 -10.55
CA PRO A 28 8.47 -6.33 -10.48
C PRO A 28 7.34 -7.12 -9.82
N GLN A 29 7.23 -8.41 -10.14
CA GLN A 29 6.09 -9.24 -9.72
C GLN A 29 5.91 -9.28 -8.19
N TRP A 30 7.01 -9.32 -7.43
CA TRP A 30 6.97 -9.30 -5.97
C TRP A 30 6.30 -8.04 -5.40
N VAL A 31 6.43 -6.88 -6.07
CA VAL A 31 5.74 -5.63 -5.67
C VAL A 31 4.24 -5.77 -5.90
N LYS A 32 3.84 -6.40 -7.01
CA LYS A 32 2.41 -6.63 -7.32
C LYS A 32 1.79 -7.56 -6.28
N GLU A 33 2.46 -8.66 -5.96
CA GLU A 33 2.01 -9.62 -4.96
C GLU A 33 1.94 -9.03 -3.54
N GLU A 34 2.93 -8.24 -3.12
CA GLU A 34 2.87 -7.53 -1.82
C GLU A 34 1.76 -6.48 -1.79
N TYR A 35 1.59 -5.71 -2.87
CA TYR A 35 0.52 -4.71 -2.97
C TYR A 35 -0.86 -5.35 -2.92
N GLU A 36 -1.09 -6.47 -3.60
CA GLU A 36 -2.35 -7.20 -3.52
C GLU A 36 -2.59 -7.76 -2.11
N GLN A 37 -1.57 -8.30 -1.44
CA GLN A 37 -1.69 -8.74 -0.04
C GLN A 37 -1.98 -7.59 0.90
N PHE A 38 -1.32 -6.44 0.70
CA PHE A 38 -1.54 -5.24 1.48
C PHE A 38 -2.94 -4.67 1.26
N MET A 39 -3.38 -4.54 0.01
CA MET A 39 -4.74 -4.10 -0.35
C MET A 39 -5.79 -5.08 0.14
N SER A 40 -5.56 -6.39 0.03
CA SER A 40 -6.47 -7.41 0.57
C SER A 40 -6.55 -7.33 2.10
N SER A 41 -5.42 -7.09 2.78
CA SER A 41 -5.40 -6.87 4.23
C SER A 41 -6.11 -5.57 4.63
N LEU A 42 -5.93 -4.48 3.87
CA LEU A 42 -6.60 -3.19 4.07
C LEU A 42 -8.10 -3.24 3.73
N LYS A 43 -8.53 -4.10 2.80
CA LYS A 43 -9.94 -4.25 2.42
C LYS A 43 -10.68 -5.19 3.38
N CYS A 44 -9.95 -6.15 3.97
CA CYS A 44 -10.47 -7.10 4.94
C CYS A 44 -10.43 -6.54 6.38
N GLY A 45 -9.56 -5.58 6.67
CA GLY A 45 -9.44 -4.92 7.96
C GLY A 45 -9.67 -3.41 7.86
N GLU A 46 -10.46 -2.88 8.77
CA GLU A 46 -10.84 -1.51 9.11
C GLU A 46 -9.67 -0.48 9.25
N ILE A 47 -8.62 -0.51 8.41
CA ILE A 47 -7.33 0.18 8.61
C ILE A 47 -7.20 1.44 7.72
N VAL A 48 -8.24 1.82 6.97
CA VAL A 48 -8.22 3.05 6.15
C VAL A 48 -8.20 4.31 7.02
N GLN A 49 -8.72 4.25 8.26
CA GLN A 49 -8.81 5.43 9.13
C GLN A 49 -7.50 5.77 9.85
N GLU A 50 -6.69 4.78 10.25
CA GLU A 50 -5.44 5.03 10.98
C GLU A 50 -4.30 5.57 10.09
N TYR A 51 -4.15 5.08 8.85
CA TYR A 51 -3.09 5.58 7.96
C TYR A 51 -3.30 7.05 7.55
N LYS A 52 -4.57 7.46 7.38
CA LYS A 52 -4.92 8.86 7.08
C LYS A 52 -4.67 9.80 8.27
N ALA A 53 -4.66 9.28 9.49
CA ALA A 53 -4.38 10.03 10.70
C ALA A 53 -2.87 10.21 10.99
N LEU A 54 -2.04 9.25 10.55
CA LEU A 54 -0.58 9.25 10.75
C LEU A 54 0.21 10.14 9.78
N THR A 55 -0.44 10.74 8.78
CA THR A 55 0.17 11.64 7.79
C THR A 55 -0.09 13.13 8.07
N LYS A 56 -0.53 13.49 9.28
CA LYS A 56 -0.83 14.88 9.69
C LYS A 56 0.15 15.43 10.72
#